data_AF-A0A1Y4BGP9-F1
#
_entry.id   AF-A0A1Y4BGP9-F1
#
_cell.length_a   1.000
_cell.length_b   1.000
_cell.length_c   1.000
_cell.angle_alpha   90.00
_cell.angle_beta   90.00
_cell.angle_gamma   90.00
#
_symmetry.space_group_name_H-M   'P 1'
#
loop_
_entity.id
_entity.type
_entity.pdbx_description
1 polymer ?
#
loop_
_entity_poly.entity_id
_entity_poly.type
_entity_poly.pdbx_seq_one_letter_code
_entity_poly.pdbx_strand_id
1 'polypeptide(L)'
;MKDWDELYQACMNCKNCALADTRHNVVFGEGARDAEVMFIGEGPGEQEDLTGRPFVGRAGQLLDDMLTMIDLKREKVFIGNMVKCRPPGNRDPLNIEQEACIGYLRNQVALLRPKIIICLGRIAAMKLMREDFKITREHGQWMEKAGIWMMAMYHPSALLRDPSKRPEAFVDLKTLQHKIRELCTHTYAT
;
A
#
# COMPACT_ATOMS: atom_id res chain seq x y z
N MET A 1 -6.57 -21.60 -5.71
CA MET A 1 -6.44 -20.14 -5.48
C MET A 1 -7.76 -19.70 -4.88
N LYS A 2 -7.76 -19.01 -3.73
CA LYS A 2 -9.00 -18.52 -3.14
C LYS A 2 -9.62 -17.49 -4.08
N ASP A 3 -10.94 -17.48 -4.22
CA ASP A 3 -11.59 -16.32 -4.83
C ASP A 3 -11.52 -15.10 -3.89
N TRP A 4 -11.98 -13.95 -4.37
CA TRP A 4 -11.84 -12.69 -3.60
C TRP A 4 -12.57 -12.75 -2.25
N ASP A 5 -13.76 -13.34 -2.22
CA ASP A 5 -14.60 -13.33 -1.03
C ASP A 5 -14.08 -14.38 -0.03
N GLU A 6 -13.60 -15.55 -0.49
CA GLU A 6 -12.88 -16.53 0.33
C GLU A 6 -11.59 -15.94 0.94
N LEU A 7 -10.84 -15.16 0.15
CA LEU A 7 -9.62 -14.49 0.63
C LEU A 7 -9.95 -13.46 1.70
N TYR A 8 -11.00 -12.66 1.46
CA TYR A 8 -11.51 -11.67 2.41
C TYR A 8 -11.92 -12.35 3.72
N GLN A 9 -12.80 -13.36 3.67
CA GLN A 9 -13.28 -14.07 4.86
C GLN A 9 -12.14 -14.72 5.64
N ALA A 10 -11.17 -15.32 4.96
CA ALA A 10 -10.00 -15.89 5.62
C ALA A 10 -9.16 -14.83 6.33
N CYS A 11 -8.99 -13.66 5.73
CA CYS A 11 -8.23 -12.57 6.33
C CYS A 11 -8.95 -11.98 7.56
N MET A 12 -10.26 -11.77 7.47
CA MET A 12 -11.06 -11.21 8.57
C MET A 12 -11.01 -12.10 9.83
N ASN A 13 -10.89 -13.42 9.64
CA ASN A 13 -10.81 -14.41 10.72
C ASN A 13 -9.38 -14.82 11.11
N CYS A 14 -8.35 -14.20 10.51
CA CYS A 14 -6.97 -14.61 10.68
C CYS A 14 -6.47 -14.49 12.13
N LYS A 15 -5.73 -15.49 12.62
CA LYS A 15 -5.03 -15.49 13.92
C LYS A 15 -3.59 -15.97 13.83
N ASN A 16 -2.95 -15.80 12.67
CA ASN A 16 -1.63 -16.40 12.38
C ASN A 16 -0.43 -15.68 13.03
N CYS A 17 -0.63 -14.56 13.72
CA CYS A 17 0.40 -13.87 14.48
C CYS A 17 -0.19 -13.07 15.64
N ALA A 18 0.66 -12.61 16.56
CA ALA A 18 0.29 -11.90 17.78
C ALA A 18 -0.46 -10.57 17.54
N LEU A 19 -0.38 -9.98 16.34
CA LEU A 19 -1.17 -8.80 16.00
C LEU A 19 -2.69 -9.04 16.04
N ALA A 20 -3.12 -10.30 15.97
CA ALA A 20 -4.51 -10.67 16.11
C ALA A 20 -5.07 -10.43 17.52
N ASP A 21 -4.20 -10.41 18.53
CA ASP A 21 -4.61 -10.34 19.94
C ASP A 21 -4.96 -8.91 20.36
N THR A 22 -4.47 -7.89 19.63
CA THR A 22 -4.59 -6.48 20.02
C THR A 22 -5.38 -5.61 19.05
N ARG A 23 -5.72 -6.12 17.86
CA ARG A 23 -6.48 -5.35 16.86
C ARG A 23 -7.94 -5.15 17.30
N HIS A 24 -8.54 -4.04 16.89
CA HIS A 24 -10.00 -3.89 16.91
C HIS A 24 -10.59 -4.48 15.62
N ASN A 25 -10.04 -4.13 14.46
CA ASN A 25 -10.47 -4.64 13.18
C ASN A 25 -9.30 -5.11 12.33
N VAL A 26 -9.56 -6.08 11.47
CA VAL A 26 -8.68 -6.40 10.35
C VAL A 26 -8.88 -5.33 9.28
N VAL A 27 -7.78 -4.83 8.72
CA VAL A 27 -7.77 -3.89 7.60
C VAL A 27 -7.28 -4.62 6.37
N PHE A 28 -8.21 -5.22 5.62
CA PHE A 28 -7.90 -6.05 4.45
C PHE A 28 -7.23 -5.25 3.32
N GLY A 29 -7.76 -4.05 3.08
CA GLY A 29 -7.50 -3.22 1.91
C GLY A 29 -8.84 -2.85 1.25
N GLU A 30 -8.86 -1.76 0.49
CA GLU A 30 -10.06 -1.27 -0.20
C GLU A 30 -9.71 -0.71 -1.58
N GLY A 31 -10.67 -0.72 -2.50
CA GLY A 31 -10.48 -0.19 -3.85
C GLY A 31 -11.14 -1.03 -4.95
N ALA A 32 -10.80 -0.72 -6.20
CA ALA A 32 -11.33 -1.43 -7.37
C ALA A 32 -10.84 -2.90 -7.41
N ARG A 33 -11.73 -3.83 -7.76
CA ARG A 33 -11.41 -5.27 -7.91
C ARG A 33 -10.69 -5.59 -9.23
N ASP A 34 -10.55 -4.59 -10.10
CA ASP A 34 -9.81 -4.61 -11.36
C ASP A 34 -8.67 -3.57 -11.39
N ALA A 35 -8.28 -3.04 -10.23
CA ALA A 35 -7.28 -1.97 -10.13
C ALA A 35 -5.96 -2.31 -10.84
N GLU A 36 -5.56 -1.49 -11.82
CA GLU A 36 -4.26 -1.61 -12.48
C GLU A 36 -3.11 -1.05 -11.61
N VAL A 37 -3.44 -0.30 -10.56
CA VAL A 37 -2.49 0.34 -9.64
C VAL A 37 -2.83 -0.03 -8.19
N MET A 38 -1.84 -0.52 -7.46
CA MET A 38 -1.94 -0.75 -6.01
C MET A 38 -1.02 0.19 -5.22
N PHE A 39 -1.48 0.68 -4.08
CA PHE A 39 -0.67 1.39 -3.09
C PHE A 39 -0.54 0.54 -1.82
N ILE A 40 0.69 0.18 -1.46
CA ILE A 40 0.98 -0.71 -0.33
C ILE A 40 1.81 0.04 0.72
N GLY A 41 1.20 0.28 1.87
CA GLY A 41 1.86 0.79 3.06
C GLY A 41 2.38 -0.29 3.99
N GLU A 42 2.81 0.13 5.18
CA GLU A 42 3.39 -0.75 6.20
C GLU A 42 2.33 -1.56 6.96
N GLY A 43 1.41 -0.89 7.63
CA GLY A 43 0.41 -1.48 8.51
C GLY A 43 -0.67 -0.46 8.90
N PRO A 44 -1.78 -0.91 9.50
CA PRO A 44 -2.83 -0.02 10.01
C PRO A 44 -2.32 0.86 11.15
N GLY A 45 -2.75 2.13 11.16
CA GLY A 45 -2.68 2.99 12.33
C GLY A 45 -3.93 2.86 13.20
N GLU A 46 -4.08 3.79 14.14
CA GLU A 46 -5.20 3.79 15.08
C GLU A 46 -6.57 3.93 14.41
N GLN A 47 -6.72 4.91 13.52
CA GLN A 47 -8.00 5.18 12.86
C GLN A 47 -8.36 4.04 11.91
N GLU A 48 -7.37 3.45 11.24
CA GLU A 48 -7.55 2.30 10.38
C GLU A 48 -8.01 1.07 11.18
N ASP A 49 -7.39 0.81 12.35
CA ASP A 49 -7.79 -0.28 13.25
C ASP A 49 -9.22 -0.12 13.78
N LEU A 50 -9.63 1.10 14.12
CA LEU A 50 -10.98 1.37 14.62
C LEU A 50 -12.05 1.24 13.54
N THR A 51 -11.73 1.53 12.28
CA THR A 51 -12.70 1.56 11.17
C THR A 51 -12.67 0.33 10.28
N GLY A 52 -11.59 -0.46 10.32
CA GLY A 52 -11.35 -1.56 9.39
C GLY A 52 -10.92 -1.10 7.98
N ARG A 53 -10.66 0.19 7.76
CA ARG A 53 -10.38 0.78 6.44
C ARG A 53 -8.93 1.29 6.36
N PRO A 54 -8.21 1.08 5.25
CA PRO A 54 -6.82 1.51 5.13
C PRO A 54 -6.72 3.02 4.89
N PHE A 55 -5.68 3.67 5.41
CA PHE A 55 -5.37 5.07 5.12
C PHE A 55 -6.58 6.02 5.28
N VAL A 56 -7.15 6.10 6.49
CA VAL A 56 -8.27 7.00 6.83
C VAL A 56 -7.89 8.07 7.87
N GLY A 57 -6.75 7.89 8.57
CA GLY A 57 -6.18 8.91 9.44
C GLY A 57 -5.51 10.06 8.68
N ARG A 58 -4.72 10.88 9.39
CA ARG A 58 -4.02 12.05 8.80
C ARG A 58 -3.11 11.69 7.62
N ALA A 59 -2.41 10.55 7.72
CA ALA A 59 -1.57 10.05 6.63
C ALA A 59 -2.40 9.64 5.41
N GLY A 60 -3.61 9.12 5.64
CA GLY A 60 -4.56 8.77 4.58
C GLY A 60 -5.13 9.99 3.88
N GLN A 61 -5.49 11.03 4.62
CA GLN A 61 -5.94 12.31 4.05
C GLN A 61 -4.87 12.92 3.14
N LEU A 62 -3.60 12.91 3.57
CA LEU A 62 -2.51 13.36 2.72
C LEU A 62 -2.34 12.45 1.48
N LEU A 63 -2.53 11.14 1.61
CA LEU A 63 -2.53 10.26 0.44
C LEU A 63 -3.65 10.65 -0.53
N ASP A 64 -4.86 10.91 -0.05
CA ASP A 64 -5.99 11.33 -0.89
C ASP A 64 -5.70 12.67 -1.61
N ASP A 65 -5.07 13.63 -0.93
CA ASP A 65 -4.60 14.88 -1.55
C ASP A 65 -3.55 14.58 -2.65
N MET A 66 -2.59 13.70 -2.37
CA MET A 66 -1.55 13.30 -3.33
C MET A 66 -2.14 12.61 -4.57
N LEU A 67 -3.14 11.74 -4.41
CA LEU A 67 -3.86 11.12 -5.51
C LEU A 67 -4.60 12.18 -6.35
N THR A 68 -5.27 13.12 -5.67
CA THR A 68 -5.99 14.22 -6.30
C THR A 68 -5.07 15.12 -7.14
N MET A 69 -3.85 15.40 -6.68
CA MET A 69 -2.85 16.19 -7.42
C MET A 69 -2.46 15.60 -8.78
N ILE A 70 -2.71 14.30 -8.98
CA ILE A 70 -2.45 13.61 -10.24
C ILE A 70 -3.74 13.10 -10.90
N ASP A 71 -4.88 13.69 -10.54
CA ASP A 71 -6.20 13.37 -11.08
C ASP A 71 -6.62 11.90 -10.86
N LEU A 72 -5.97 11.21 -9.91
CA LEU A 72 -6.19 9.80 -9.64
C LEU A 72 -7.26 9.65 -8.56
N LYS A 73 -8.37 9.00 -8.91
CA LYS A 73 -9.46 8.75 -7.98
C LYS A 73 -9.14 7.55 -7.09
N ARG A 74 -9.36 7.69 -5.78
CA ARG A 74 -9.09 6.63 -4.78
C ARG A 74 -9.82 5.33 -5.12
N GLU A 75 -11.05 5.43 -5.60
CA GLU A 75 -11.88 4.29 -5.98
C GLU A 75 -11.41 3.54 -7.23
N LYS A 76 -10.50 4.11 -8.03
CA LYS A 76 -9.93 3.47 -9.23
C LYS A 76 -8.66 2.65 -8.94
N VAL A 77 -8.15 2.74 -7.72
CA VAL A 77 -6.92 2.04 -7.30
C VAL A 77 -7.25 1.10 -6.16
N PHE A 78 -6.30 0.23 -5.80
CA PHE A 78 -6.40 -0.57 -4.59
C PHE A 78 -5.39 -0.12 -3.55
N ILE A 79 -5.84 0.11 -2.32
CA ILE A 79 -4.98 0.55 -1.21
C ILE A 79 -4.98 -0.53 -0.14
N GLY A 80 -3.78 -0.91 0.30
CA GLY A 80 -3.58 -1.90 1.35
C GLY A 80 -2.27 -1.70 2.08
N ASN A 81 -1.95 -2.67 2.94
CA ASN A 81 -0.72 -2.69 3.74
C ASN A 81 -0.07 -4.08 3.71
N MET A 82 1.23 -4.13 4.08
CA MET A 82 2.00 -5.36 4.26
C MET A 82 1.40 -6.25 5.35
N VAL A 83 1.10 -5.69 6.53
CA VAL A 83 0.33 -6.36 7.58
C VAL A 83 -1.11 -5.83 7.61
N LYS A 84 -2.06 -6.69 8.00
CA LYS A 84 -3.51 -6.37 8.00
C LYS A 84 -4.06 -6.00 9.37
N CYS A 85 -3.21 -5.93 10.40
CA CYS A 85 -3.59 -5.66 11.79
C CYS A 85 -2.61 -4.61 12.36
N ARG A 86 -3.10 -3.69 13.20
CA ARG A 86 -2.29 -2.61 13.78
C ARG A 86 -1.22 -3.17 14.74
N PRO A 87 0.07 -2.88 14.52
CA PRO A 87 1.10 -3.16 15.51
C PRO A 87 0.92 -2.31 16.79
N PRO A 88 1.14 -2.88 17.99
CA PRO A 88 1.01 -2.15 19.25
C PRO A 88 1.84 -0.86 19.28
N GLY A 89 1.22 0.26 19.68
CA GLY A 89 1.89 1.57 19.72
C GLY A 89 2.30 2.13 18.34
N ASN A 90 1.74 1.60 17.23
CA ASN A 90 2.11 1.96 15.86
C ASN A 90 3.61 1.76 15.57
N ARG A 91 4.24 0.78 16.23
CA ARG A 91 5.60 0.35 15.87
C ARG A 91 5.61 -0.27 14.47
N ASP A 92 6.80 -0.41 13.91
CA ASP A 92 6.96 -1.21 12.70
C ASP A 92 6.54 -2.68 12.94
N PRO A 93 5.96 -3.36 11.94
CA PRO A 93 5.67 -4.78 12.02
C PRO A 93 6.97 -5.59 12.02
N LEU A 94 7.04 -6.58 12.92
CA LEU A 94 8.17 -7.50 12.99
C LEU A 94 8.22 -8.39 11.74
N ASN A 95 9.40 -8.89 11.39
CA ASN A 95 9.56 -9.78 10.24
C ASN A 95 8.63 -11.00 10.32
N ILE A 96 8.47 -11.60 11.50
CA ILE A 96 7.56 -12.75 11.69
C ILE A 96 6.09 -12.39 11.44
N GLU A 97 5.68 -11.16 11.76
CA GLU A 97 4.32 -10.66 11.50
C GLU A 97 4.13 -10.41 10.00
N GLN A 98 5.15 -9.85 9.34
CA GLN A 98 5.15 -9.67 7.89
C GLN A 98 5.09 -11.02 7.16
N GLU A 99 5.89 -12.02 7.55
CA GLU A 99 5.84 -13.36 6.95
C GLU A 99 4.49 -14.05 7.18
N ALA A 100 3.89 -13.89 8.35
CA ALA A 100 2.57 -14.46 8.64
C ALA A 100 1.46 -13.82 7.79
N CYS A 101 1.63 -12.56 7.38
CA CYS A 101 0.59 -11.78 6.69
C CYS A 101 0.78 -11.70 5.16
N ILE A 102 2.01 -11.84 4.66
CA ILE A 102 2.36 -11.62 3.23
C ILE A 102 1.53 -12.47 2.27
N GLY A 103 1.05 -13.64 2.71
CA GLY A 103 0.16 -14.49 1.94
C GLY A 103 -1.09 -13.78 1.46
N TYR A 104 -1.70 -12.91 2.29
CA TYR A 104 -2.89 -12.16 1.90
C TYR A 104 -2.59 -11.16 0.80
N LEU A 105 -1.50 -10.39 0.92
CA LEU A 105 -1.09 -9.43 -0.10
C LEU A 105 -0.73 -10.14 -1.41
N ARG A 106 -0.01 -11.26 -1.37
CA ARG A 106 0.31 -12.04 -2.58
C ARG A 106 -0.94 -12.53 -3.31
N ASN A 107 -1.94 -13.01 -2.57
CA ASN A 107 -3.22 -13.41 -3.18
C ASN A 107 -4.01 -12.21 -3.71
N GLN A 108 -4.00 -11.06 -3.02
CA GLN A 108 -4.60 -9.82 -3.54
C GLN A 108 -3.95 -9.41 -4.87
N VAL A 109 -2.61 -9.42 -4.95
CA VAL A 109 -1.87 -9.14 -6.19
C VAL A 109 -2.20 -10.15 -7.29
N ALA A 110 -2.28 -11.45 -6.96
CA ALA A 110 -2.60 -12.49 -7.93
C ALA A 110 -4.02 -12.37 -8.50
N LEU A 111 -4.99 -11.94 -7.68
CA LEU A 111 -6.38 -11.75 -8.10
C LEU A 111 -6.56 -10.46 -8.92
N LEU A 112 -5.97 -9.35 -8.46
CA LEU A 112 -6.08 -8.05 -9.15
C LEU A 112 -5.24 -7.98 -10.42
N ARG A 113 -4.09 -8.66 -10.44
CA ARG A 113 -3.08 -8.60 -11.53
C ARG A 113 -2.74 -7.15 -11.91
N PRO A 114 -2.28 -6.33 -10.95
CA PRO A 114 -1.99 -4.93 -11.21
C PRO A 114 -0.82 -4.80 -12.19
N LYS A 115 -0.79 -3.68 -12.91
CA LYS A 115 0.37 -3.28 -13.73
C LYS A 115 1.42 -2.55 -12.90
N ILE A 116 0.98 -1.85 -11.86
CA ILE A 116 1.82 -0.99 -11.02
C ILE A 116 1.58 -1.26 -9.52
N ILE A 117 2.65 -1.35 -8.73
CA ILE A 117 2.60 -1.36 -7.27
C ILE A 117 3.47 -0.22 -6.71
N ILE A 118 2.87 0.66 -5.93
CA ILE A 118 3.54 1.77 -5.24
C ILE A 118 3.77 1.39 -3.78
N CYS A 119 5.04 1.29 -3.41
CA CYS A 119 5.47 1.00 -2.05
C CYS A 119 5.56 2.30 -1.25
N LEU A 120 4.65 2.51 -0.31
CA LEU A 120 4.64 3.68 0.56
C LEU A 120 5.55 3.42 1.76
N GLY A 121 6.77 3.95 1.72
CA GLY A 121 7.77 3.81 2.78
C GLY A 121 8.65 2.57 2.66
N ARG A 122 9.63 2.50 3.56
CA ARG A 122 10.72 1.50 3.48
C ARG A 122 10.27 0.07 3.70
N ILE A 123 9.29 -0.21 4.57
CA ILE A 123 8.89 -1.58 4.89
C ILE A 123 8.32 -2.29 3.66
N ALA A 124 7.37 -1.64 2.96
CA ALA A 124 6.81 -2.16 1.71
C ALA A 124 7.90 -2.30 0.63
N ALA A 125 8.75 -1.29 0.47
CA ALA A 125 9.83 -1.31 -0.52
C ALA A 125 10.82 -2.46 -0.24
N MET A 126 11.32 -2.58 0.98
CA MET A 126 12.28 -3.62 1.36
C MET A 126 11.73 -5.03 1.11
N LYS A 127 10.43 -5.24 1.40
CA LYS A 127 9.82 -6.57 1.28
C LYS A 127 9.40 -6.93 -0.14
N LEU A 128 8.93 -5.97 -0.94
CA LEU A 128 8.42 -6.22 -2.29
C LEU A 128 9.49 -6.04 -3.37
N MET A 129 10.32 -5.01 -3.24
CA MET A 129 11.33 -4.60 -4.22
C MET A 129 12.65 -5.36 -3.98
N ARG A 130 13.42 -4.98 -2.95
CA ARG A 130 14.71 -5.59 -2.55
C ARG A 130 15.01 -5.33 -1.08
N GLU A 131 15.63 -6.29 -0.38
CA GLU A 131 15.85 -6.22 1.08
C GLU A 131 16.71 -5.02 1.52
N ASP A 132 17.67 -4.60 0.70
CA ASP A 132 18.60 -3.50 0.97
C ASP A 132 18.13 -2.13 0.48
N PHE A 133 16.86 -1.98 0.10
CA PHE A 133 16.29 -0.74 -0.45
C PHE A 133 16.41 0.45 0.50
N LYS A 134 16.93 1.58 0.00
CA LYS A 134 17.09 2.83 0.75
C LYS A 134 16.09 3.88 0.27
N ILE A 135 15.00 4.01 1.02
CA ILE A 135 13.92 4.96 0.68
C ILE A 135 14.39 6.39 0.47
N THR A 136 15.41 6.85 1.19
CA THR A 136 15.94 8.22 1.08
C THR A 136 16.82 8.46 -0.15
N ARG A 137 17.17 7.41 -0.91
CA ARG A 137 18.05 7.49 -2.09
C ARG A 137 17.38 6.97 -3.37
N GLU A 138 16.45 6.04 -3.22
CA GLU A 138 15.93 5.24 -4.33
C GLU A 138 14.43 5.46 -4.59
N HIS A 139 13.75 6.31 -3.80
CA HIS A 139 12.37 6.69 -4.11
C HIS A 139 12.28 7.33 -5.52
N GLY A 140 11.12 7.19 -6.16
CA GLY A 140 10.90 7.69 -7.52
C GLY A 140 11.52 6.84 -8.64
N GLN A 141 12.36 5.86 -8.31
CA GLN A 141 12.97 4.97 -9.29
C GLN A 141 12.08 3.75 -9.59
N TRP A 142 11.92 3.46 -10.88
CA TRP A 142 11.18 2.29 -11.34
C TRP A 142 12.03 1.03 -11.32
N MET A 143 11.39 -0.08 -10.97
CA MET A 143 11.88 -1.42 -11.26
C MET A 143 10.74 -2.30 -11.76
N GLU A 144 11.08 -3.33 -12.50
CA GLU A 144 10.11 -4.33 -12.94
C GLU A 144 10.43 -5.69 -12.30
N LYS A 145 9.39 -6.37 -11.81
CA LYS A 145 9.52 -7.70 -11.23
C LYS A 145 8.31 -8.55 -11.63
N ALA A 146 8.56 -9.65 -12.32
CA ALA A 146 7.52 -10.58 -12.78
C ALA A 146 6.39 -9.87 -13.57
N GLY A 147 6.74 -8.92 -14.43
CA GLY A 147 5.79 -8.16 -15.26
C GLY A 147 5.00 -7.07 -14.52
N ILE A 148 5.34 -6.79 -13.26
CA ILE A 148 4.73 -5.71 -12.47
C ILE A 148 5.77 -4.60 -12.26
N TRP A 149 5.40 -3.37 -12.62
CA TRP A 149 6.21 -2.19 -12.36
C TRP A 149 6.05 -1.75 -10.91
N MET A 150 7.16 -1.48 -10.24
CA MET A 150 7.19 -1.07 -8.84
C MET A 150 8.00 0.21 -8.68
N MET A 151 7.49 1.10 -7.83
CA MET A 151 8.19 2.32 -7.40
C MET A 151 7.94 2.53 -5.92
N ALA A 152 8.96 2.99 -5.20
CA ALA A 152 8.80 3.42 -3.81
C ALA A 152 8.60 4.93 -3.74
N MET A 153 7.80 5.36 -2.77
CA MET A 153 7.59 6.76 -2.40
C MET A 153 7.70 6.91 -0.90
N TYR A 154 8.02 8.12 -0.42
CA TYR A 154 7.92 8.39 1.01
C TYR A 154 6.51 8.09 1.52
N HIS A 155 6.43 7.45 2.67
CA HIS A 155 5.16 7.22 3.32
C HIS A 155 4.53 8.58 3.70
N PRO A 156 3.21 8.79 3.54
CA PRO A 156 2.57 10.08 3.87
C PRO A 156 2.84 10.54 5.31
N SER A 157 2.91 9.61 6.27
CA SER A 157 3.29 9.94 7.66
C SER A 157 4.70 10.55 7.79
N ALA A 158 5.64 10.18 6.92
CA ALA A 158 6.97 10.80 6.88
C ALA A 158 6.91 12.23 6.31
N LEU A 159 6.08 12.48 5.29
CA LEU A 159 5.87 13.81 4.71
C LEU A 159 5.11 14.76 5.65
N LEU A 160 4.30 14.21 6.56
CA LEU A 160 3.68 14.98 7.65
C LEU A 160 4.70 15.39 8.71
N ARG A 161 5.66 14.51 9.03
CA ARG A 161 6.73 14.80 10.00
C ARG A 161 7.79 15.73 9.44
N ASP A 162 8.11 15.58 8.16
CA ASP A 162 9.12 16.38 7.47
C ASP A 162 8.58 16.92 6.14
N PRO A 163 7.96 18.12 6.17
CA PRO A 163 7.44 18.77 4.98
C PRO A 163 8.49 19.14 3.93
N SER A 164 9.78 19.17 4.29
CA SER A 164 10.85 19.50 3.33
C SER A 164 10.99 18.48 2.19
N LYS A 165 10.47 17.26 2.40
CA LYS A 165 10.41 16.17 1.42
C LYS A 165 9.23 16.25 0.45
N ARG A 166 8.32 17.21 0.59
CA ARG A 166 7.14 17.33 -0.28
C ARG A 166 7.49 17.63 -1.75
N PRO A 167 8.48 18.49 -2.08
CA PRO A 167 8.84 18.76 -3.47
C PRO A 167 9.29 17.49 -4.21
N GLU A 168 10.15 16.68 -3.60
CA GLU A 168 10.62 15.43 -4.20
C GLU A 168 9.49 14.38 -4.31
N ALA A 169 8.62 14.28 -3.30
CA ALA A 169 7.44 13.41 -3.37
C ALA A 169 6.46 13.85 -4.48
N PHE A 170 6.36 15.15 -4.78
CA PHE A 170 5.55 15.63 -5.89
C PHE A 170 6.14 15.23 -7.25
N VAL A 171 7.47 15.26 -7.40
CA VAL A 171 8.14 14.74 -8.60
C VAL A 171 7.85 13.25 -8.78
N ASP A 172 7.91 12.46 -7.71
CA ASP A 172 7.55 11.04 -7.74
C ASP A 172 6.09 10.84 -8.21
N LEU A 173 5.15 11.64 -7.71
CA LEU A 173 3.74 11.58 -8.13
C LEU A 173 3.58 11.87 -9.62
N LYS A 174 4.29 12.87 -10.16
CA LYS A 174 4.22 13.18 -11.60
C LYS A 174 4.81 12.04 -12.45
N THR A 175 5.89 11.42 -11.97
CA THR A 175 6.47 10.21 -12.58
C THR A 175 5.47 9.05 -12.58
N LEU A 176 4.76 8.84 -11.46
CA LEU A 176 3.66 7.88 -11.36
C LEU A 176 2.54 8.18 -12.37
N GLN A 177 2.07 9.43 -12.43
CA GLN A 177 1.03 9.83 -13.36
C GLN A 177 1.40 9.50 -14.81
N HIS A 178 2.65 9.78 -15.20
CA HIS A 178 3.14 9.47 -16.54
C HIS A 178 3.13 7.97 -16.80
N LYS A 179 3.61 7.16 -15.85
CA LYS A 179 3.66 5.70 -15.98
C LYS A 179 2.27 5.06 -16.01
N ILE A 180 1.32 5.59 -15.26
CA ILE A 180 -0.08 5.15 -15.33
C ILE A 180 -0.64 5.42 -16.73
N ARG A 181 -0.42 6.61 -17.30
CA ARG A 181 -0.89 6.93 -18.67
C ARG A 181 -0.23 6.07 -19.75
N GLU A 182 1.01 5.64 -19.53
CA GLU A 182 1.74 4.74 -20.43
C GLU A 182 1.18 3.32 -20.40
N LEU A 183 0.90 2.78 -19.20
CA LEU A 183 0.64 1.35 -19.02
C LEU A 183 -0.83 1.00 -18.77
N CYS A 184 -1.54 1.84 -18.02
CA CYS A 184 -2.89 1.57 -17.56
C CYS A 184 -3.90 1.94 -18.65
N THR A 185 -4.89 1.08 -18.84
CA THR A 185 -5.88 1.17 -19.92
C THR A 185 -7.19 1.80 -19.45
N HIS A 186 -7.51 1.71 -18.17
CA HIS A 186 -8.80 2.15 -17.63
C HIS A 186 -8.71 2.87 -16.28
N THR A 187 -7.53 2.94 -15.65
CA THR A 187 -7.33 3.72 -14.41
C THR A 187 -7.78 5.19 -14.54
N TYR A 188 -7.48 5.84 -15.67
CA TYR A 188 -7.92 7.22 -15.98
C TYR A 188 -9.13 7.27 -16.90
N ALA A 189 -9.73 6.14 -17.27
CA ALA A 189 -10.96 6.17 -18.05
C ALA A 189 -12.10 6.71 -17.18
N THR A 190 -12.83 7.66 -17.77
CA THR A 190 -14.05 8.28 -17.23
C THR A 190 -15.10 7.24 -16.89
#